data_AF-A0A9E2P827-F1
#
_entry.id   AF-A0A9E2P827-F1
#
_cell.length_a   1.000
_cell.length_b   1.000
_cell.length_c   1.000
_cell.angle_alpha   90.00
_cell.angle_beta   90.00
_cell.angle_gamma   90.00
#
_symmetry.space_group_name_H-M   'P 1'
#
loop_
_entity.id
_entity.type
_entity.pdbx_description
1 polymer ?
#
loop_
_entity_poly.entity_id
_entity_poly.type
_entity_poly.pdbx_seq_one_letter_code
_entity_poly.pdbx_strand_id
1 'polypeptide(L)'
;LKEAGIDYVHLRPLGTPKAGRDAARKGRIDEMREIFAGHMAEPTSEAAFQLLRGLAAEKKTALLCFETDHAGCHRAVLAERLASEDGFEVVNL
;
A
#
# COMPACT_ATOMS: atom_id res chain seq x y z
N LEU A 1 3.68 -21.18 -4.37
CA LEU A 1 2.71 -20.07 -4.45
C LEU A 1 2.02 -20.03 -5.81
N LYS A 2 2.75 -19.89 -6.91
CA LYS A 2 2.14 -19.92 -8.26
C LYS A 2 1.41 -21.26 -8.55
N GLU A 3 1.99 -22.37 -8.11
CA GLU A 3 1.36 -23.71 -8.15
C GLU A 3 0.09 -23.82 -7.29
N ALA A 4 -0.08 -22.93 -6.32
CA ALA A 4 -1.29 -22.80 -5.50
C ALA A 4 -2.24 -21.70 -6.03
N GLY A 5 -1.99 -21.18 -7.24
CA GLY A 5 -2.81 -20.12 -7.85
C GLY A 5 -2.61 -18.72 -7.26
N ILE A 6 -1.52 -18.49 -6.52
CA ILE A 6 -1.23 -17.20 -5.88
C ILE A 6 -0.15 -16.47 -6.68
N ASP A 7 -0.54 -15.34 -7.26
CA ASP A 7 0.38 -14.41 -7.91
C ASP A 7 1.03 -13.47 -6.88
N TYR A 8 2.33 -13.23 -7.06
CA TYR A 8 3.07 -12.27 -6.26
C TYR A 8 3.57 -11.12 -7.16
N VAL A 9 3.00 -9.94 -6.99
CA VAL A 9 3.33 -8.75 -7.79
C VAL A 9 4.06 -7.75 -6.90
N HIS A 10 5.30 -7.42 -7.28
CA HIS A 10 6.12 -6.51 -6.51
C HIS A 10 6.00 -5.07 -7.03
N LEU A 11 5.14 -4.28 -6.39
CA LEU A 11 4.87 -2.87 -6.74
C LEU A 11 5.83 -1.92 -6.01
N ARG A 12 7.12 -1.95 -6.37
CA ARG A 12 8.17 -1.09 -5.76
C ARG A 12 7.79 0.39 -5.63
N PRO A 13 7.15 1.02 -6.64
CA PRO A 13 6.79 2.43 -6.53
C PRO A 13 5.78 2.72 -5.43
N LEU A 14 5.06 1.73 -4.89
CA LEU A 14 4.13 1.90 -3.77
C LEU A 14 4.78 1.68 -2.39
N GLY A 15 6.10 1.46 -2.34
CA GLY A 15 6.82 1.30 -1.08
C GLY A 15 7.03 2.63 -0.34
N THR A 16 7.01 2.61 0.99
CA THR A 16 7.31 3.81 1.79
C THR A 16 8.74 4.31 1.53
N PRO A 17 8.95 5.59 1.18
CA PRO A 17 10.28 6.19 1.06
C PRO A 17 11.10 6.08 2.34
N LYS A 18 12.43 6.25 2.24
CA LYS A 18 13.33 6.12 3.40
C LYS A 18 12.93 7.03 4.57
N ALA A 19 12.60 8.29 4.29
CA ALA A 19 12.18 9.23 5.32
C ALA A 19 10.91 8.77 6.04
N GLY A 20 9.90 8.28 5.29
CA GLY A 20 8.67 7.73 5.88
C GLY A 20 8.92 6.48 6.73
N ARG A 21 9.83 5.58 6.29
CA ARG A 21 10.22 4.42 7.10
C ARG A 21 10.91 4.83 8.41
N ASP A 22 11.77 5.85 8.35
CA ASP A 22 12.47 6.37 9.52
C ASP A 22 11.51 7.10 10.49
N ALA A 23 10.43 7.71 9.98
CA ALA A 23 9.35 8.28 10.79
C ALA A 23 8.51 7.21 11.49
N ALA A 24 8.04 6.19 10.75
CA ALA A 24 7.28 5.06 11.30
C ALA A 24 8.05 4.33 12.41
N ARG A 25 9.34 4.03 12.20
CA ARG A 25 10.21 3.39 13.20
C ARG A 25 10.36 4.18 14.50
N LYS A 26 10.17 5.50 14.44
CA LYS A 26 10.22 6.40 15.61
C LYS A 26 8.82 6.66 16.19
N GLY A 27 7.79 5.94 15.74
CA GLY A 27 6.40 6.09 16.18
C GLY A 27 5.71 7.35 15.64
N ARG A 28 6.32 8.08 14.70
CA ARG A 28 5.74 9.30 14.11
C ARG A 28 4.88 8.93 12.91
N ILE A 29 3.71 8.36 13.19
CA ILE A 29 2.83 7.80 12.15
C ILE A 29 2.26 8.89 11.24
N ASP A 30 1.85 10.03 11.81
CA ASP A 30 1.31 11.14 11.01
C ASP A 30 2.33 11.67 10.00
N GLU A 31 3.58 11.88 10.44
CA GLU A 31 4.69 12.28 9.55
C GLU A 31 4.94 11.23 8.45
N MET A 32 4.86 9.94 8.77
CA MET A 32 4.98 8.89 7.76
C MET A 32 3.84 8.98 6.73
N ARG A 33 2.60 9.20 7.18
CA ARG A 33 1.43 9.32 6.30
C ARG A 33 1.54 10.53 5.38
N GLU A 34 1.99 11.68 5.89
CA GLU A 34 2.23 12.89 5.09
C GLU A 34 3.31 12.65 4.01
N ILE A 35 4.45 12.08 4.39
CA ILE A 35 5.53 11.74 3.45
C ILE A 35 5.03 10.77 2.37
N PHE A 36 4.27 9.76 2.77
CA PHE A 36 3.74 8.77 1.84
C PHE A 36 2.66 9.36 0.92
N ALA A 37 1.82 10.28 1.40
CA ALA A 37 0.86 10.99 0.57
C ALA A 37 1.55 11.83 -0.52
N GLY A 38 2.63 12.53 -0.18
CA GLY A 38 3.47 13.23 -1.16
C GLY A 38 4.09 12.28 -2.19
N HIS A 39 4.58 11.13 -1.73
CA HIS A 39 5.12 10.07 -2.59
C HIS A 39 4.08 9.49 -3.56
N MET A 40 2.82 9.39 -3.15
CA MET A 40 1.71 8.93 -4.01
C MET A 40 1.36 9.90 -5.13
N ALA A 41 1.75 11.18 -5.03
CA ALA A 41 1.58 12.17 -6.09
C ALA A 41 2.61 12.02 -7.23
N GLU A 42 3.66 11.20 -7.05
CA GLU A 42 4.63 10.94 -8.12
C GLU A 42 3.99 10.12 -9.26
N PRO A 43 4.28 10.42 -10.54
CA PRO A 43 3.69 9.71 -11.68
C PRO A 43 3.93 8.19 -11.67
N THR A 44 5.08 7.76 -11.16
CA THR A 44 5.46 6.34 -11.03
C THR A 44 4.63 5.62 -9.96
N SER A 45 4.37 6.29 -8.84
CA SER A 45 3.53 5.79 -7.75
C SER A 45 2.08 5.70 -8.21
N GLU A 46 1.56 6.74 -8.88
CA GLU A 46 0.18 6.73 -9.39
C GLU A 46 -0.01 5.64 -10.45
N ALA A 47 0.91 5.47 -11.40
CA ALA A 47 0.84 4.38 -12.38
C ALA A 47 0.87 2.98 -11.71
N ALA A 48 1.68 2.80 -10.67
CA ALA A 48 1.70 1.55 -9.91
C ALA A 48 0.41 1.34 -9.10
N PHE A 49 -0.21 2.42 -8.62
CA PHE A 49 -1.50 2.37 -7.94
C PHE A 49 -2.62 1.94 -8.89
N GLN A 50 -2.62 2.43 -10.13
CA GLN A 50 -3.57 1.99 -11.15
C GLN A 50 -3.42 0.49 -11.46
N LEU A 51 -2.19 -0.03 -11.47
CA LEU A 51 -1.96 -1.47 -11.59
C LEU A 51 -2.50 -2.25 -10.39
N LEU A 52 -2.27 -1.77 -9.16
CA LEU A 52 -2.84 -2.35 -7.95
C LEU A 52 -4.37 -2.40 -8.03
N ARG A 53 -4.99 -1.29 -8.44
CA ARG A 53 -6.44 -1.18 -8.59
C ARG A 53 -6.99 -2.19 -9.58
N GLY A 54 -6.34 -2.35 -10.73
CA GLY A 54 -6.70 -3.39 -11.71
C GLY A 54 -6.63 -4.80 -11.14
N LEU A 55 -5.56 -5.11 -10.40
CA LEU A 55 -5.39 -6.42 -9.75
C LEU A 55 -6.48 -6.68 -8.70
N ALA A 56 -6.81 -5.68 -7.87
CA ALA A 56 -7.83 -5.78 -6.84
C ALA A 56 -9.24 -5.96 -7.44
N ALA A 57 -9.51 -5.35 -8.59
CA ALA A 57 -10.77 -5.52 -9.32
C ALA A 57 -10.91 -6.92 -9.96
N GLU A 58 -9.80 -7.51 -10.42
CA GLU A 58 -9.79 -8.83 -11.05
C GLU A 58 -9.90 -9.97 -10.04
N LYS A 59 -9.22 -9.84 -8.88
CA LYS A 59 -9.11 -10.92 -7.89
C LYS A 59 -8.85 -10.42 -6.48
N LYS A 60 -9.18 -11.28 -5.50
CA LYS A 60 -8.84 -11.06 -4.10
C LYS A 60 -7.34 -10.81 -3.95
N THR A 61 -7.00 -9.65 -3.44
CA THR A 61 -5.62 -9.16 -3.35
C THR A 61 -5.25 -8.92 -1.89
N ALA A 62 -4.11 -9.47 -1.47
CA ALA A 62 -3.54 -9.21 -0.14
C ALA A 62 -2.36 -8.24 -0.27
N LEU A 63 -2.44 -7.11 0.44
CA LEU A 63 -1.34 -6.15 0.53
C LEU A 63 -0.37 -6.57 1.63
N LEU A 64 0.89 -6.76 1.26
CA LEU A 64 1.95 -7.20 2.17
C LEU A 64 3.00 -6.10 2.36
N CYS A 65 3.43 -5.91 3.60
CA CYS A 65 4.53 -5.04 3.97
C CYS A 65 5.35 -5.66 5.09
N PHE A 66 6.52 -5.11 5.38
CA PHE A 66 7.41 -5.60 6.46
C PHE A 66 7.02 -5.11 7.85
N GLU A 67 6.11 -4.13 7.95
CA GLU A 67 5.69 -3.57 9.24
C GLU A 67 4.66 -4.49 9.92
N THR A 68 4.80 -4.67 11.24
CA THR A 68 3.89 -5.50 12.03
C THR A 68 2.54 -4.81 12.25
N ASP A 69 2.55 -3.49 12.48
CA ASP A 69 1.34 -2.71 12.73
C ASP A 69 0.76 -2.14 11.42
N HIS A 70 -0.47 -2.53 11.11
CA HIS A 70 -1.19 -2.03 9.94
C HIS A 70 -1.50 -0.52 10.03
N ALA A 71 -1.76 0.02 11.21
CA ALA A 71 -2.11 1.43 11.39
C ALA A 71 -0.94 2.38 11.04
N GLY A 72 0.29 1.87 11.15
CA GLY A 72 1.52 2.63 10.94
C GLY A 72 2.23 2.39 9.61
N CYS A 73 1.56 1.82 8.60
CA CYS A 73 2.24 1.40 7.37
C CYS A 73 1.51 1.83 6.09
N HIS A 74 2.24 1.83 4.96
CA HIS A 74 1.72 2.26 3.67
C HIS A 74 0.55 1.43 3.16
N ARG A 75 0.41 0.15 3.54
CA ARG A 75 -0.73 -0.68 3.10
C ARG A 75 -2.06 -0.13 3.60
N ALA A 76 -2.11 0.51 4.77
CA ALA A 76 -3.35 1.14 5.26
C ALA A 76 -3.75 2.30 4.35
N VAL A 77 -2.81 3.18 4.00
CA VAL A 77 -3.08 4.31 3.09
C VAL A 77 -3.59 3.81 1.72
N LEU A 78 -2.95 2.78 1.16
CA LEU A 78 -3.38 2.19 -0.12
C LEU A 78 -4.77 1.54 -0.03
N ALA A 79 -5.03 0.78 1.04
CA ALA A 79 -6.30 0.11 1.25
C ALA A 79 -7.45 1.09 1.52
N GLU A 80 -7.20 2.11 2.35
CA GLU A 80 -8.15 3.21 2.61
C GLU A 80 -8.51 3.94 1.30
N ARG A 81 -7.51 4.22 0.46
CA ARG A 81 -7.74 4.87 -0.84
C ARG A 81 -8.63 4.00 -1.75
N LEU A 82 -8.30 2.72 -1.91
CA LEU A 82 -9.12 1.74 -2.66
C LEU A 82 -10.55 1.63 -2.10
N ALA A 83 -10.72 1.61 -0.79
CA ALA A 83 -12.04 1.59 -0.16
C ALA A 83 -12.83 2.87 -0.45
N SER A 84 -12.20 4.03 -0.34
CA SER A 84 -12.86 5.33 -0.52
C SER A 84 -13.16 5.68 -1.99
N GLU A 85 -12.27 5.31 -2.92
CA GLU A 85 -12.37 5.69 -4.34
C GLU A 85 -13.14 4.65 -5.15
N ASP A 86 -13.02 3.37 -4.80
CA ASP A 86 -13.55 2.26 -5.61
C ASP A 86 -14.52 1.35 -4.84
N GLY A 87 -14.72 1.56 -3.54
CA GLY A 87 -15.70 0.83 -2.72
C GLY A 87 -15.24 -0.58 -2.29
N PHE A 88 -13.93 -0.87 -2.32
CA PHE A 88 -13.41 -2.15 -1.87
C PHE A 88 -13.63 -2.37 -0.36
N GLU A 89 -14.03 -3.59 0.01
CA GLU A 89 -14.02 -4.03 1.41
C GLU A 89 -12.58 -4.35 1.84
N VAL A 90 -12.15 -3.76 2.95
CA VAL A 90 -10.81 -3.96 3.52
C VAL A 90 -10.92 -4.77 4.81
N VAL A 91 -10.22 -5.90 4.84
CA VAL A 91 -10.10 -6.76 6.03
C VAL A 91 -8.64 -6.78 6.48
N ASN A 92 -8.39 -6.38 7.72
CA ASN A 92 -7.08 -6.51 8.35
C ASN A 92 -6.96 -7.93 8.94
N LEU A 93 -6.02 -8.71 8.38
CA LEU A 93 -5.71 -10.09 8.78
C LEU A 93 -4.61 -10.15 9.85
#